data_AF-A0A1F8REQ0-F1
#
_entry.id   AF-A0A1F8REQ0-F1
#
_cell.length_a   1.000
_cell.length_b   1.000
_cell.length_c   1.000
_cell.angle_alpha   90.00
_cell.angle_beta   90.00
_cell.angle_gamma   90.00
#
_symmetry.space_group_name_H-M   'P 1'
#
loop_
_entity.id
_entity.type
_entity.pdbx_description
1 polymer ?
#
loop_
_entity_poly.entity_id
_entity_poly.type
_entity_poly.pdbx_seq_one_letter_code
_entity_poly.pdbx_strand_id
1 'polypeptide(L)'
;MVIETSVSLAGEDISLRRVRRDALPEEIVYRDDGCDMHPRCLTCPLPRCRYDEPGGLRAMLNAYRDEQIAAQRREGAPVDEIAERYGLSRRT
;
A
#
# COMPACT_ATOMS: atom_id res chain seq x y z
N MET A 1 -15.81 -16.02 24.44
CA MET A 1 -17.13 -16.43 23.91
C MET A 1 -16.94 -16.81 22.45
N VAL A 2 -17.21 -18.06 22.07
CA VAL A 2 -17.10 -18.57 20.69
C VAL A 2 -18.47 -18.46 20.01
N ILE A 3 -18.50 -18.08 18.74
CA ILE A 3 -19.74 -18.01 17.96
C ILE A 3 -19.81 -19.24 17.06
N GLU A 4 -20.92 -19.97 17.13
CA GLU A 4 -21.30 -20.93 16.10
C GLU A 4 -21.97 -20.16 14.97
N THR A 5 -21.29 -20.07 13.84
CA THR A 5 -21.92 -19.59 12.61
C THR A 5 -22.43 -20.83 11.87
N SER A 6 -23.73 -20.98 11.75
CA SER A 6 -24.36 -21.94 10.84
C SER A 6 -25.16 -21.14 9.82
N VAL A 7 -24.89 -21.36 8.54
CA VAL A 7 -25.60 -20.69 7.43
C VAL A 7 -26.06 -21.76 6.47
N SER A 8 -27.39 -21.90 6.33
CA SER A 8 -27.98 -22.78 5.32
C SER A 8 -28.07 -22.04 3.99
N LEU A 9 -27.13 -22.31 3.09
CA LEU A 9 -27.21 -21.92 1.68
C LEU A 9 -27.55 -23.16 0.85
N ALA A 10 -28.65 -23.10 0.12
CA ALA A 10 -29.05 -24.10 -0.88
C ALA A 10 -29.11 -25.57 -0.39
N GLY A 11 -29.52 -25.82 0.86
CA GLY A 11 -29.84 -27.18 1.34
C GLY A 11 -28.65 -28.05 1.74
N GLU A 12 -27.44 -27.48 1.80
CA GLU A 12 -26.25 -28.16 2.30
C GLU A 12 -25.83 -27.61 3.67
N ASP A 13 -25.55 -28.49 4.63
CA ASP A 13 -25.16 -28.15 5.99
C ASP A 13 -23.67 -27.79 6.04
N ILE A 14 -23.36 -26.51 5.83
CA ILE A 14 -22.00 -25.99 5.92
C ILE A 14 -21.67 -25.78 7.41
N SER A 15 -21.00 -26.76 8.01
CA SER A 15 -20.40 -26.62 9.35
C SER A 15 -19.27 -25.61 9.33
N LEU A 16 -19.55 -24.34 9.66
CA LEU A 16 -18.50 -23.32 9.77
C LEU A 16 -17.68 -23.55 11.04
N ARG A 17 -16.37 -23.32 10.91
CA ARG A 17 -15.43 -23.45 12.02
C ARG A 17 -15.78 -22.47 13.13
N ARG A 18 -15.96 -22.95 14.35
CA ARG A 18 -16.15 -22.09 15.54
C ARG A 18 -14.95 -21.14 15.69
N VAL A 19 -15.22 -19.83 15.72
CA VAL A 19 -14.23 -18.78 15.94
C VAL A 19 -14.54 -18.02 17.24
N ARG A 20 -13.51 -17.40 17.85
CA ARG A 20 -13.73 -16.53 19.00
C ARG A 20 -14.38 -15.23 18.52
N ARG A 21 -15.36 -14.72 19.28
CA ARG A 21 -16.08 -13.48 18.93
C ARG A 21 -15.13 -12.29 18.75
N ASP A 22 -14.16 -12.14 19.63
CA ASP A 22 -13.17 -11.05 19.61
C ASP A 22 -12.18 -11.12 18.44
N ALA A 23 -12.17 -12.23 17.68
CA ALA A 23 -11.41 -12.35 16.45
C ALA A 23 -12.22 -11.92 15.22
N LEU A 24 -13.49 -11.54 15.38
CA LEU A 24 -14.33 -11.08 14.30
C LEU A 24 -13.98 -9.64 13.91
N PRO A 25 -13.94 -9.30 12.61
CA PRO A 25 -13.68 -7.93 12.15
C PRO A 25 -14.63 -6.88 12.75
N GLU A 26 -15.89 -7.23 13.01
CA GLU A 26 -16.90 -6.32 13.57
C GLU A 26 -16.58 -5.90 15.01
N GLU A 27 -15.79 -6.70 15.73
CA GLU A 27 -15.35 -6.44 17.11
C GLU A 27 -13.96 -5.78 17.14
N ILE A 28 -13.31 -5.60 15.98
CA ILE A 28 -12.02 -4.91 15.86
C ILE A 28 -12.26 -3.42 15.61
N VAL A 29 -11.76 -2.59 16.52
CA VAL A 29 -11.71 -1.14 16.31
C VAL A 29 -10.49 -0.78 15.48
N TYR A 30 -10.67 -0.60 14.18
CA TYR A 30 -9.64 -0.12 13.27
C TYR A 30 -9.36 1.38 13.53
N ARG A 31 -8.10 1.71 13.83
CA ARG A 31 -7.68 3.10 14.09
C ARG A 31 -7.39 3.81 12.77
N ASP A 32 -7.79 5.08 12.70
CA ASP A 32 -7.50 6.00 11.59
C ASP A 32 -6.52 7.08 12.06
N ASP A 33 -5.31 6.65 12.45
CA ASP A 33 -4.24 7.49 12.99
C ASP A 33 -3.19 7.91 11.94
N GLY A 34 -3.20 7.28 10.77
CA GLY A 34 -2.32 7.64 9.68
C GLY A 34 -0.85 7.31 9.96
N CYS A 35 0.05 8.09 9.35
CA CYS A 35 1.49 8.00 9.55
C CYS A 35 2.14 9.39 9.41
N ASP A 36 3.46 9.44 9.43
CA ASP A 36 4.28 10.64 9.18
C ASP A 36 3.98 11.33 7.84
N MET A 37 3.40 10.62 6.87
CA MET A 37 3.04 11.18 5.55
C MET A 37 1.64 11.80 5.50
N HIS A 38 0.69 11.26 6.27
CA HIS A 38 -0.69 11.72 6.28
C HIS A 38 -1.37 11.34 7.60
N PRO A 39 -2.04 12.27 8.30
CA PRO A 39 -2.56 12.04 9.65
C PRO A 39 -3.76 11.09 9.74
N ARG A 40 -4.29 10.62 8.61
CA ARG A 40 -5.43 9.70 8.52
C ARG A 40 -5.23 8.71 7.38
N CYS A 41 -5.37 7.42 7.66
CA CYS A 41 -5.27 6.33 6.69
C CYS A 41 -6.39 6.41 5.64
N LEU A 42 -7.62 6.69 6.08
CA LEU A 42 -8.81 6.61 5.23
C LEU A 42 -8.91 7.75 4.19
N THR A 43 -8.12 8.80 4.35
CA THR A 43 -8.07 9.93 3.40
C THR A 43 -6.65 10.16 2.89
N CYS A 44 -5.78 9.16 3.00
CA CYS A 44 -4.40 9.27 2.57
C CYS A 44 -4.35 9.42 1.04
N PRO A 45 -3.61 10.42 0.50
CA PRO A 45 -3.51 10.63 -0.94
C PRO A 45 -2.53 9.67 -1.63
N LEU A 46 -1.81 8.85 -0.87
CA LEU A 46 -0.86 7.90 -1.46
C LEU A 46 -1.61 6.83 -2.27
N PRO A 47 -1.13 6.45 -3.46
CA PRO A 47 -1.77 5.42 -4.28
C PRO A 47 -1.72 4.03 -3.64
N ARG A 48 -0.76 3.81 -2.74
CA ARG A 48 -0.64 2.61 -1.91
C ARG A 48 -0.06 2.99 -0.55
N CYS A 49 -0.46 2.28 0.51
CA CYS A 49 0.08 2.50 1.84
C CYS A 49 1.60 2.24 1.90
N ARG A 50 2.34 3.11 2.60
CA ARG A 50 3.79 2.94 2.80
C ARG A 50 4.18 1.67 3.56
N TYR A 51 3.25 1.06 4.29
CA TYR A 51 3.46 -0.19 5.02
C TYR A 51 3.15 -1.43 4.15
N ASP A 52 2.37 -1.25 3.09
CA ASP A 52 1.99 -2.32 2.16
C ASP A 52 2.94 -2.39 0.96
N GLU A 53 3.64 -1.31 0.64
CA GLU A 53 4.61 -1.29 -0.46
C GLU A 53 5.93 -1.96 -0.03
N PRO A 54 6.44 -2.95 -0.78
CA PRO A 54 7.78 -3.49 -0.57
C PRO A 54 8.85 -2.39 -0.69
N GLY A 55 9.60 -2.14 0.40
CA GLY A 55 10.55 -1.03 0.48
C GLY A 55 9.93 0.34 0.82
N GLY A 56 8.61 0.38 1.01
CA GLY A 56 7.83 1.48 1.56
C GLY A 56 7.89 2.77 0.76
N LEU A 57 7.77 3.90 1.45
CA LEU A 57 7.73 5.23 0.83
C LEU A 57 8.93 5.50 -0.08
N ARG A 58 10.13 5.06 0.31
CA ARG A 58 11.34 5.27 -0.47
C ARG A 58 11.26 4.56 -1.82
N ALA A 59 10.73 3.34 -1.87
CA ALA A 59 10.54 2.62 -3.12
C ALA A 59 9.56 3.36 -4.04
N MET A 60 8.45 3.86 -3.49
CA MET A 60 7.48 4.66 -4.26
C MET A 60 8.10 5.92 -4.85
N LEU A 61 8.86 6.69 -4.05
CA LEU A 61 9.53 7.91 -4.51
C LEU A 61 10.59 7.62 -5.57
N ASN A 62 11.36 6.54 -5.41
CA ASN A 62 12.35 6.13 -6.40
C ASN A 62 11.68 5.72 -7.71
N ALA A 63 10.64 4.88 -7.67
CA ALA A 63 9.90 4.47 -8.86
C ALA A 63 9.34 5.67 -9.62
N TYR A 64 8.72 6.62 -8.91
CA TYR A 64 8.24 7.86 -9.52
C TYR A 64 9.36 8.65 -10.19
N ARG A 65 10.49 8.86 -9.50
CA ARG A 65 11.65 9.56 -10.08
C ARG A 65 12.20 8.83 -11.31
N ASP A 66 12.32 7.52 -11.23
CA ASP A 66 12.87 6.71 -12.31
C ASP A 66 11.95 6.74 -13.55
N GLU A 67 10.63 6.80 -13.37
CA GLU A 67 9.67 7.07 -14.45
C GLU A 67 9.88 8.44 -15.11
N GLN A 68 10.10 9.50 -14.32
CA GLN A 68 10.39 10.83 -14.84
C GLN A 68 11.71 10.86 -15.62
N ILE A 69 12.76 10.22 -15.08
CA ILE A 69 14.05 10.07 -15.76
C ILE A 69 13.86 9.34 -17.09
N ALA A 70 13.11 8.24 -17.09
CA ALA A 70 12.84 7.47 -18.31
C ALA A 70 12.06 8.29 -19.35
N ALA A 71 11.13 9.14 -18.92
CA ALA A 71 10.39 10.06 -19.81
C ALA A 71 11.32 11.08 -20.46
N GLN A 72 12.17 11.75 -19.67
CA GLN A 72 13.14 12.72 -20.19
C GLN A 72 14.16 12.09 -21.15
N ARG A 73 14.59 10.85 -20.86
CA ARG A 73 15.45 10.09 -21.78
C ARG A 73 14.76 9.81 -23.11
N ARG A 74 13.46 9.49 -23.10
CA ARG A 74 12.65 9.30 -24.31
C ARG A 74 12.49 10.60 -25.11
N GLU A 75 12.48 11.75 -24.45
CA GLU A 75 12.47 13.08 -25.07
C GLU A 75 13.85 13.53 -25.59
N GLY A 76 14.90 12.75 -25.36
CA GLY A 76 16.25 13.02 -25.87
C GLY A 76 17.14 13.85 -24.94
N ALA A 77 16.71 14.15 -23.71
CA ALA A 77 17.52 14.90 -22.76
C ALA A 77 18.84 14.16 -22.45
N PRO A 78 20.02 14.83 -22.48
CA PRO A 78 21.31 14.19 -22.24
C PRO A 78 21.44 13.69 -20.79
N VAL A 79 22.23 12.63 -20.60
CA VAL A 79 22.42 11.99 -19.29
C VAL A 79 22.98 12.98 -18.25
N ASP A 80 23.88 13.88 -18.67
CA ASP A 80 24.45 14.89 -17.78
C ASP A 80 23.41 15.87 -17.24
N GLU A 81 22.51 16.36 -18.09
CA GLU A 81 21.46 17.29 -17.67
C GLU A 81 20.48 16.60 -16.71
N ILE A 82 20.14 15.35 -16.95
CA ILE A 82 19.29 14.58 -16.04
C ILE A 82 20.00 14.34 -14.71
N ALA A 83 21.27 13.95 -14.74
CA ALA A 83 22.07 13.73 -13.54
C ALA A 83 22.16 15.00 -12.68
N GLU A 84 22.43 16.15 -13.31
CA GLU A 84 22.45 17.45 -12.64
C GLU A 84 21.07 17.81 -12.04
N ARG A 85 19.99 17.64 -12.82
CA ARG A 85 18.62 17.94 -12.39
C ARG A 85 18.19 17.17 -11.15
N TYR A 86 18.56 15.89 -11.03
CA TYR A 86 18.18 15.05 -9.89
C TYR A 86 19.29 14.92 -8.83
N GLY A 87 20.42 15.60 -8.99
CA GLY A 87 21.56 15.50 -8.07
C GLY A 87 22.16 14.09 -8.00
N LEU A 88 22.21 13.39 -9.13
CA LEU A 88 22.69 12.01 -9.25
C LEU A 88 24.06 11.94 -9.94
N SER A 89 24.76 10.82 -9.74
CA SER A 89 25.94 10.50 -10.54
C SER A 89 25.51 9.94 -11.90
N ARG A 90 26.35 10.09 -12.93
CA ARG A 90 26.11 9.49 -14.25
C ARG A 90 25.90 7.96 -14.26
N ARG A 91 26.34 7.25 -13.22
CA ARG A 91 26.24 5.78 -13.11
C ARG A 91 24.90 5.32 -12.52
N THR A 92 24.21 6.19 -11.79
CA THR A 92 22.97 5.89 -11.07
C THR A 92 21.80 5.84 -12.02
#